data_AF-A0A7X6XU54-F1
#
_entry.id   AF-A0A7X6XU54-F1
#
_cell.length_a   1.000
_cell.length_b   1.000
_cell.length_c   1.000
_cell.angle_alpha   90.00
_cell.angle_beta   90.00
_cell.angle_gamma   90.00
#
_symmetry.space_group_name_H-M   'P 1'
#
loop_
_entity.id
_entity.type
_entity.pdbx_description
1 polymer ?
#
loop_
_entity_poly.entity_id
_entity_poly.type
_entity_poly.pdbx_seq_one_letter_code
_entity_poly.pdbx_strand_id
1 'polypeptide(L)' 'MITFFVDFDGTITKQDTCNAMAKEFSRGNWEALDEMWKERTISTE' A
#
# COMPACT_ATOMS: atom_id res chain seq x y z
N MET A 1 5.51 31.01 11.24
CA MET A 1 4.47 30.28 10.47
C MET A 1 4.91 28.83 10.42
N ILE A 2 4.07 27.90 10.88
CA ILE A 2 4.37 26.47 10.80
C ILE A 2 3.62 25.93 9.59
N THR A 3 4.35 25.24 8.71
CA THR A 3 3.80 24.57 7.53
C THR A 3 3.94 23.07 7.72
N PHE A 4 2.85 22.33 7.52
CA PHE A 4 2.86 20.87 7.56
C PHE A 4 2.74 20.31 6.15
N PHE A 5 3.51 19.27 5.88
CA PHE A 5 3.35 18.42 4.71
C PHE A 5 2.78 17.10 5.21
N VAL A 6 1.63 16.74 4.68
CA VAL A 6 0.92 15.52 5.08
C VAL A 6 0.47 14.80 3.83
N ASP A 7 0.63 13.49 3.85
CA ASP A 7 0.07 12.64 2.83
C ASP A 7 -1.46 12.59 2.96
N PHE A 8 -2.15 12.35 1.85
CA PHE A 8 -3.60 12.27 1.86
C PHE A 8 -4.06 10.82 2.08
N ASP A 9 -3.51 9.89 1.31
CA ASP A 9 -4.07 8.56 1.20
C ASP A 9 -3.57 7.62 2.31
N GLY A 10 -4.46 6.89 2.96
CA GLY A 10 -4.13 6.11 4.16
C GLY A 10 -3.66 6.95 5.37
N THR A 11 -3.53 8.27 5.22
CA THR A 11 -3.12 9.23 6.27
C THR A 11 -4.27 10.15 6.67
N ILE A 12 -4.82 10.95 5.75
CA ILE A 12 -6.06 11.70 5.96
C ILE A 12 -7.26 10.79 5.74
N THR A 13 -7.26 10.04 4.64
CA THR A 13 -8.24 8.97 4.43
C THR A 13 -7.88 7.76 5.28
N LYS A 14 -8.88 6.98 5.67
CA LYS A 14 -8.67 5.75 6.47
C LYS A 14 -8.20 4.57 5.63
N GLN A 15 -8.40 4.63 4.32
CA GLN A 15 -8.13 3.53 3.40
C GLN A 15 -7.22 4.05 2.31
N ASP A 16 -6.10 3.36 2.13
CA ASP A 16 -5.15 3.55 1.03
C ASP A 16 -5.77 3.08 -0.29
N THR A 17 -5.67 3.89 -1.35
CA THR A 17 -6.25 3.60 -2.68
C THR A 17 -5.56 2.40 -3.33
N CYS A 18 -4.24 2.24 -3.19
CA CYS A 18 -3.53 1.08 -3.75
C CYS A 18 -4.06 -0.22 -3.12
N ASN A 19 -4.25 -0.23 -1.80
CA ASN A 19 -4.86 -1.36 -1.09
C ASN A 19 -6.32 -1.59 -1.52
N ALA A 20 -7.12 -0.53 -1.68
CA ALA A 20 -8.49 -0.64 -2.16
C ALA A 20 -8.56 -1.25 -3.56
N MET A 21 -7.71 -0.78 -4.47
CA MET A 21 -7.60 -1.27 -5.85
C MET A 21 -7.13 -2.72 -5.89
N ALA A 22 -6.09 -3.07 -5.13
CA ALA A 22 -5.59 -4.43 -5.08
C ALA A 22 -6.66 -5.40 -4.54
N LYS A 23 -7.39 -4.99 -3.49
CA LYS A 23 -8.47 -5.81 -2.93
C LYS A 23 -9.61 -6.07 -3.92
N GLU A 24 -9.97 -5.07 -4.73
CA GLU A 24 -11.09 -5.19 -5.67
C GLU A 24 -10.70 -5.94 -6.96
N PHE A 25 -9.50 -5.68 -7.48
CA PHE A 25 -9.13 -6.07 -8.85
C PHE A 25 -8.06 -7.16 -8.95
N SER A 26 -7.26 -7.39 -7.89
CA SER A 26 -6.24 -8.44 -7.92
C SER A 26 -6.87 -9.82 -7.81
N ARG A 27 -6.25 -10.80 -8.46
CA ARG A 27 -6.63 -12.21 -8.37
C ARG A 27 -5.61 -12.97 -7.51
N GLY A 28 -6.08 -13.97 -6.77
CA GLY A 28 -5.22 -14.78 -5.90
C GLY A 28 -4.85 -14.05 -4.60
N ASN A 29 -3.76 -14.50 -3.96
CA ASN A 29 -3.33 -14.00 -2.66
C ASN A 29 -2.28 -12.88 -2.81
N TRP A 30 -2.71 -11.71 -3.28
CA TRP A 30 -1.83 -10.55 -3.47
C TRP A 30 -1.24 -10.04 -2.16
N GLU A 31 -1.96 -10.19 -1.05
CA GLU A 31 -1.51 -9.80 0.29
C GLU A 31 -0.25 -10.58 0.71
N ALA A 32 -0.19 -11.89 0.40
CA ALA A 32 1.02 -12.67 0.68
C ALA A 32 2.24 -12.21 -0.14
N LEU A 33 2.04 -11.81 -1.40
CA LEU A 33 3.13 -11.26 -2.22
C LEU A 33 3.59 -9.89 -1.69
N ASP A 34 2.67 -9.05 -1.26
CA ASP A 34 2.98 -7.76 -0.63
C ASP A 34 3.78 -7.93 0.68
N GLU A 35 3.42 -8.91 1.50
CA GLU A 35 4.21 -9.26 2.70
C GLU A 35 5.61 -9.79 2.35
N MET A 36 5.72 -10.70 1.38
CA MET A 36 7.02 -11.18 0.91
C MET A 36 7.92 -10.03 0.42
N TRP A 37 7.33 -9.04 -0.26
CA TRP A 37 8.02 -7.84 -0.70
C TRP A 37 8.50 -6.98 0.47
N LYS A 38 7.63 -6.71 1.47
CA LYS A 38 7.99 -5.96 2.69
C LYS A 38 9.10 -6.63 3.49
N GLU A 39 9.07 -7.96 3.56
CA GLU A 39 10.12 -8.78 4.20
C GLU A 39 11.40 -8.87 3.37
N ARG A 40 11.41 -8.32 2.14
CA ARG A 40 12.53 -8.38 1.18
C ARG A 40 12.92 -9.80 0.80
N THR A 41 11.97 -10.73 0.85
CA THR A 41 12.17 -12.12 0.40
C THR A 41 11.99 -12.26 -1.11
N ILE A 42 11.34 -11.28 -1.74
CA ILE A 42 11.27 -11.09 -3.19
C ILE A 42 11.71 -9.69 -3.57
N SER A 43 12.18 -9.55 -4.82
CA SER A 43 12.60 -8.28 -5.43
C SER A 43 12.21 -8.30 -6.91
N THR A 44 12.18 -7.12 -7.54
CA THR A 44 12.11 -6.99 -9.00
C THR A 44 13.49 -6.96 -9.66
N GLU A 45 14.56 -7.01 -8.86
CA GLU A 45 15.97 -7.02 -9.28
C GLU A 45 16.56 -8.44 -9.34
#